data_AF-A0A7W2HSN7-F1
#
_entry.id   AF-A0A7W2HSN7-F1
#
_cell.length_a   1.000
_cell.length_b   1.000
_cell.length_c   1.000
_cell.angle_alpha   90.00
_cell.angle_beta   90.00
_cell.angle_gamma   90.00
#
_symmetry.space_group_name_H-M   'P 1'
#
loop_
_entity.id
_entity.type
_entity.pdbx_description
1 polymer ?
#
loop_
_entity_poly.entity_id
_entity_poly.type
_entity_poly.pdbx_seq_one_letter_code
_entity_poly.pdbx_strand_id
1 'polypeptide(L)'
;MHSTPTLVDAPASAAPARGRRRLVLGSLAAVLTVAVAGGAAYAYHEYKKPSQASAADCRLAQDIVTEAQRISTGPVPEAEKWWKKTGDKRRREMKDGYLGVDIATYEGWAVESAKQHAGKSAEVPSKRDVTALQEQARGHCSDSGVTVSMPRFGN
;
A
#
# COMPACT_ATOMS: atom_id res chain seq x y z
N MET A 1 76.84 46.27 -32.83
CA MET A 1 75.62 46.03 -33.62
C MET A 1 75.64 44.55 -34.00
N HIS A 2 74.83 43.60 -33.54
CA HIS A 2 73.67 43.56 -32.64
C HIS A 2 73.62 42.17 -31.93
N SER A 3 73.26 42.20 -30.64
CA SER A 3 72.44 41.28 -29.83
C SER A 3 72.41 39.76 -30.08
N THR A 4 72.85 38.99 -29.07
CA THR A 4 72.32 37.66 -28.68
C THR A 4 70.90 37.79 -28.09
N PRO A 5 70.01 36.77 -28.18
CA PRO A 5 69.95 35.72 -27.14
C PRO A 5 69.52 34.30 -27.60
N THR A 6 69.94 33.32 -26.80
CA THR A 6 69.42 31.94 -26.63
C THR A 6 67.95 31.89 -26.23
N LEU A 7 67.25 30.78 -26.49
CA LEU A 7 66.43 29.99 -25.52
C LEU A 7 65.57 28.91 -26.22
N VAL A 8 65.69 27.69 -25.69
CA VAL A 8 64.57 26.82 -25.23
C VAL A 8 63.84 25.92 -26.23
N ASP A 9 64.06 24.62 -26.02
CA ASP A 9 63.12 23.52 -26.27
C ASP A 9 61.67 23.90 -25.91
N ALA A 10 60.75 23.74 -26.87
CA ALA A 10 59.32 23.74 -26.60
C ALA A 10 58.67 22.45 -27.13
N PRO A 11 57.74 21.85 -26.35
CA PRO A 11 57.39 20.45 -26.43
C PRO A 11 56.43 20.13 -27.58
N ALA A 12 56.35 18.83 -27.89
CA ALA A 12 55.33 18.23 -28.75
C ALA A 12 53.94 18.82 -28.46
N SER A 13 53.37 19.47 -29.47
CA SER A 13 52.03 20.01 -29.42
C SER A 13 51.04 18.87 -29.21
N ALA A 14 50.48 18.80 -28.00
CA ALA A 14 49.46 17.82 -27.63
C ALA A 14 48.24 17.99 -28.53
N ALA A 15 47.86 16.92 -29.22
CA ALA A 15 46.61 16.85 -29.97
C ALA A 15 45.42 17.27 -29.09
N PRO A 16 44.42 18.00 -29.63
CA PRO A 16 43.35 18.56 -28.83
C PRO A 16 42.52 17.42 -28.21
N ALA A 17 42.39 17.44 -26.89
CA ALA A 17 41.59 16.55 -26.06
C ALA A 17 40.08 16.68 -26.35
N ARG A 18 39.65 16.31 -27.56
CA ARG A 18 38.23 16.30 -27.98
C ARG A 18 37.50 15.02 -27.53
N GLY A 19 38.21 13.97 -27.14
CA GLY A 19 37.63 12.70 -26.68
C GLY A 19 37.15 12.71 -25.23
N ARG A 20 37.80 13.44 -24.32
CA ARG A 20 37.49 13.41 -22.87
C ARG A 20 36.18 14.12 -22.51
N ARG A 21 35.85 15.26 -23.14
CA ARG A 21 34.60 16.00 -22.84
C ARG A 21 33.33 15.24 -23.21
N ARG A 22 33.35 14.46 -24.31
CA ARG A 22 32.19 13.66 -24.75
C ARG A 22 31.95 12.44 -23.85
N LEU A 23 33.01 11.80 -23.38
CA LEU A 23 32.91 10.70 -22.41
C LEU A 23 32.33 11.18 -21.07
N VAL A 24 32.80 12.33 -20.55
CA VAL A 24 32.31 12.88 -19.27
C VAL A 24 30.84 13.30 -19.33
N LEU A 25 30.42 13.96 -20.43
CA LEU A 25 29.01 14.33 -20.64
C LEU A 25 28.11 13.09 -20.84
N GLY A 26 28.59 12.06 -21.54
CA GLY A 26 27.87 10.81 -21.74
C GLY A 26 27.68 10.02 -20.44
N SER A 27 28.72 9.94 -19.59
CA SER A 27 28.63 9.29 -18.28
C SER A 27 27.72 10.03 -17.31
N LEU A 28 27.73 11.37 -17.31
CA LEU A 28 26.84 12.16 -16.45
C LEU A 28 25.38 12.00 -16.88
N ALA A 29 25.12 12.05 -18.19
CA ALA A 29 23.78 11.82 -18.74
C ALA A 29 23.26 10.42 -18.42
N ALA A 30 24.10 9.38 -18.53
CA ALA A 30 23.75 8.00 -18.18
C ALA A 30 23.45 7.81 -16.69
N VAL A 31 24.26 8.40 -15.80
CA VAL A 31 24.01 8.35 -14.34
C VAL A 31 22.70 9.07 -13.99
N LEU A 32 22.42 10.22 -14.61
CA LEU A 32 21.17 10.94 -14.42
C LEU A 32 19.97 10.15 -14.95
N THR A 33 20.07 9.47 -16.10
CA THR A 33 18.97 8.66 -16.61
C THR A 33 18.69 7.45 -15.73
N VAL A 34 19.73 6.76 -15.25
CA VAL A 34 19.57 5.64 -14.31
C VAL A 34 18.99 6.10 -12.97
N ALA A 35 19.44 7.23 -12.43
CA ALA A 35 18.90 7.80 -11.20
C ALA A 35 17.42 8.22 -11.35
N VAL A 36 17.06 8.85 -12.46
CA VAL A 36 15.67 9.25 -12.74
C VAL A 36 14.77 8.02 -12.98
N ALA A 37 15.24 7.04 -13.74
CA ALA A 37 14.50 5.80 -13.98
C ALA A 37 14.31 4.99 -12.69
N GLY A 38 15.36 4.87 -11.87
CA GLY A 38 15.31 4.23 -10.56
C GLY A 38 14.37 4.97 -9.59
N GLY A 39 14.44 6.31 -9.55
CA GLY A 39 13.55 7.14 -8.75
C GLY A 39 12.09 7.06 -9.18
N ALA A 40 11.81 7.01 -10.49
CA ALA A 40 10.46 6.86 -11.03
C ALA A 40 9.89 5.46 -10.75
N ALA A 41 10.69 4.41 -10.89
CA ALA A 41 10.28 3.04 -10.57
C ALA A 41 10.00 2.89 -9.06
N TYR A 42 10.85 3.46 -8.21
CA TYR A 42 10.64 3.49 -6.76
C TYR A 42 9.37 4.27 -6.39
N ALA A 43 9.20 5.48 -6.91
CA ALA A 43 8.00 6.29 -6.64
C ALA A 43 6.72 5.60 -7.13
N TYR A 44 6.77 4.94 -8.29
CA TYR A 44 5.64 4.16 -8.79
C TYR A 44 5.33 2.95 -7.92
N HIS A 45 6.36 2.26 -7.43
CA HIS A 45 6.21 1.14 -6.50
C HIS A 45 5.61 1.59 -5.16
N GLU A 46 6.11 2.68 -4.57
CA GLU A 46 5.56 3.25 -3.34
C GLU A 46 4.12 3.73 -3.52
N TYR A 47 3.80 4.35 -4.66
CA TYR A 47 2.44 4.81 -4.97
C TYR A 47 1.42 3.65 -5.05
N LYS A 48 1.86 2.46 -5.44
CA LYS A 48 1.00 1.27 -5.58
C LYS A 48 0.78 0.51 -4.28
N LYS A 49 1.48 0.85 -3.19
CA LYS A 49 1.30 0.15 -1.92
C LYS A 49 -0.07 0.48 -1.32
N PRO A 50 -0.70 -0.47 -0.62
CA PRO A 50 -1.87 -0.18 0.19
C PRO A 50 -1.57 0.96 1.18
N SER A 51 -2.57 1.79 1.47
CA SER A 51 -2.45 2.80 2.53
C SER A 51 -2.02 2.12 3.84
N GLN A 52 -1.16 2.75 4.62
CA GLN A 52 -0.69 2.18 5.88
C GLN A 52 -1.52 2.74 7.04
N ALA A 53 -2.45 1.94 7.51
CA ALA A 53 -3.33 2.25 8.63
C ALA A 53 -2.57 2.25 9.95
N SER A 54 -3.05 3.03 10.92
CA SER A 54 -2.44 3.08 12.25
C SER A 54 -2.68 1.77 13.01
N ALA A 55 -1.82 1.47 14.00
CA ALA A 55 -2.06 0.34 14.90
C ALA A 55 -3.41 0.44 15.65
N ALA A 56 -3.93 1.65 15.87
CA ALA A 56 -5.25 1.86 16.45
C ALA A 56 -6.37 1.46 15.48
N ASP A 57 -6.27 1.86 14.22
CA ASP A 57 -7.23 1.49 13.17
C ASP A 57 -7.24 -0.02 12.95
N CYS A 58 -6.07 -0.66 12.91
CA CYS A 58 -5.95 -2.11 12.72
C CYS A 58 -6.49 -2.90 13.91
N ARG A 59 -6.34 -2.41 15.15
CA ARG A 59 -6.99 -3.00 16.33
C ARG A 59 -8.50 -2.86 16.28
N LEU A 60 -8.98 -1.66 15.93
CA LEU A 60 -10.42 -1.43 15.74
C LEU A 60 -11.00 -2.34 14.66
N ALA A 61 -10.28 -2.52 13.55
CA ALA A 61 -10.64 -3.45 12.48
C ALA A 61 -10.76 -4.89 13.00
N GLN A 62 -9.75 -5.37 13.74
CA GLN A 62 -9.77 -6.71 14.33
C GLN A 62 -10.92 -6.89 15.33
N ASP A 63 -11.21 -5.88 16.17
CA ASP A 63 -12.33 -5.93 17.11
C ASP A 63 -13.68 -6.04 16.38
N ILE A 64 -13.86 -5.25 15.30
CA ILE A 64 -15.06 -5.30 14.46
C ILE A 64 -15.21 -6.67 13.81
N VAL A 65 -14.12 -7.23 13.25
CA VAL A 65 -14.14 -8.56 12.62
C VAL A 65 -14.48 -9.66 13.63
N THR A 66 -13.92 -9.58 14.83
CA THR A 66 -14.20 -10.54 15.91
C THR A 66 -15.67 -10.50 16.31
N GLU A 67 -16.24 -9.30 16.45
CA GLU A 67 -17.65 -9.15 16.79
C GLU A 67 -18.57 -9.54 15.63
N ALA A 68 -18.18 -9.25 14.39
CA ALA A 68 -18.92 -9.64 13.18
C ALA A 68 -19.14 -11.16 13.13
N GLN A 69 -18.14 -11.95 13.53
CA GLN A 69 -18.26 -13.40 13.64
C GLN A 69 -19.35 -13.82 14.63
N ARG A 70 -19.35 -13.22 15.82
CA ARG A 70 -20.37 -13.49 16.85
C ARG A 70 -21.78 -13.12 16.36
N ILE A 71 -21.88 -12.02 15.62
CA ILE A 71 -23.15 -11.51 15.10
C ILE A 71 -23.68 -12.34 13.94
N SER A 72 -22.81 -12.97 13.15
CA SER A 72 -23.15 -13.68 11.91
C SER A 72 -24.09 -14.89 12.09
N THR A 73 -24.26 -15.39 13.31
CA THR A 73 -25.19 -16.47 13.65
C THR A 73 -26.30 -16.02 14.60
N GLY A 74 -26.38 -14.72 14.90
CA GLY A 74 -27.34 -14.15 15.83
C GLY A 74 -28.68 -13.78 15.18
N PRO A 75 -29.63 -13.23 15.97
CA PRO A 75 -30.89 -12.72 15.44
C PRO A 75 -30.67 -11.57 14.44
N VAL A 76 -31.34 -11.63 13.28
CA VAL A 76 -31.22 -10.62 12.23
C VAL A 76 -31.42 -9.17 12.72
N PRO A 77 -32.42 -8.85 13.57
CA PRO A 77 -32.59 -7.47 14.06
C PRO A 77 -31.40 -6.97 14.91
N GLU A 78 -30.75 -7.87 15.64
CA GLU A 78 -29.55 -7.54 16.41
C GLU A 78 -28.35 -7.31 15.49
N ALA A 79 -28.21 -8.12 14.43
CA ALA A 79 -27.18 -7.95 13.42
C ALA A 79 -27.31 -6.60 12.69
N GLU A 80 -28.52 -6.21 12.29
CA GLU A 80 -28.77 -4.92 11.64
C GLU A 80 -28.51 -3.73 12.59
N LYS A 81 -28.93 -3.84 13.85
CA LYS A 81 -28.66 -2.83 14.87
C LYS A 81 -27.16 -2.69 15.13
N TRP A 82 -26.45 -3.82 15.23
CA TRP A 82 -25.01 -3.86 15.36
C TRP A 82 -24.34 -3.18 14.17
N TRP A 83 -24.73 -3.54 12.94
CA TRP A 83 -24.15 -3.00 11.72
C TRP A 83 -24.23 -1.48 11.67
N LYS A 84 -25.39 -0.91 12.02
CA LYS A 84 -25.57 0.55 12.08
C LYS A 84 -24.64 1.19 13.12
N LYS A 85 -24.63 0.67 14.36
CA LYS A 85 -23.82 1.20 15.47
C LYS A 85 -22.32 1.09 15.17
N THR A 86 -21.90 -0.05 14.63
CA THR A 86 -20.50 -0.37 14.32
C THR A 86 -20.03 0.43 13.11
N GLY A 87 -20.83 0.55 12.05
CA GLY A 87 -20.52 1.43 10.93
C GLY A 87 -20.37 2.90 11.34
N ASP A 88 -21.22 3.37 12.27
CA ASP A 88 -21.09 4.69 12.88
C ASP A 88 -19.79 4.85 13.68
N LYS A 89 -19.43 3.84 14.48
CA LYS A 89 -18.16 3.80 15.22
C LYS A 89 -16.97 3.86 14.26
N ARG A 90 -16.94 2.98 13.26
CA ARG A 90 -15.89 2.90 12.25
C ARG A 90 -15.70 4.23 11.53
N ARG A 91 -16.77 4.87 11.04
CA ARG A 91 -16.68 6.18 10.36
C ARG A 91 -16.11 7.29 11.24
N ARG A 92 -16.32 7.24 12.56
CA ARG A 92 -15.78 8.24 13.49
C ARG A 92 -14.33 7.96 13.87
N GLU A 93 -14.01 6.71 14.16
CA GLU A 93 -12.78 6.33 14.83
C GLU A 93 -11.70 5.85 13.85
N MET A 94 -12.07 5.11 12.79
CA MET A 94 -11.13 4.58 11.81
C MET A 94 -10.71 5.67 10.82
N LYS A 95 -9.43 6.04 10.85
CA LYS A 95 -8.90 7.14 10.02
C LYS A 95 -8.48 6.68 8.63
N ASP A 96 -8.02 5.44 8.50
CA ASP A 96 -7.76 4.85 7.20
C ASP A 96 -9.08 4.49 6.50
N GLY A 97 -9.42 5.24 5.46
CA GLY A 97 -10.65 5.04 4.71
C GLY A 97 -10.65 3.77 3.86
N TYR A 98 -9.50 3.29 3.39
CA TYR A 98 -9.42 2.09 2.56
C TYR A 98 -9.62 0.83 3.41
N LEU A 99 -8.91 0.71 4.54
CA LEU A 99 -9.21 -0.29 5.56
C LEU A 99 -10.66 -0.16 6.02
N GLY A 100 -11.15 1.07 6.17
CA GLY A 100 -12.55 1.36 6.49
C GLY A 100 -13.54 0.73 5.52
N VAL A 101 -13.27 0.75 4.21
CA VAL A 101 -14.11 0.12 3.18
C VAL A 101 -14.06 -1.41 3.29
N ASP A 102 -12.87 -1.99 3.48
CA ASP A 102 -12.73 -3.44 3.60
C ASP A 102 -13.52 -3.98 4.81
N ILE A 103 -13.42 -3.29 5.95
CA ILE A 103 -14.15 -3.65 7.15
C ILE A 103 -15.66 -3.44 6.99
N ALA A 104 -16.09 -2.41 6.26
CA ALA A 104 -17.51 -2.22 5.92
C ALA A 104 -18.11 -3.42 5.16
N THR A 105 -17.34 -3.95 4.20
CA THR A 105 -17.74 -5.10 3.40
C THR A 105 -17.92 -6.33 4.28
N TYR A 106 -16.95 -6.59 5.17
CA TYR A 106 -17.02 -7.72 6.09
C TYR A 106 -18.19 -7.59 7.10
N GLU A 107 -18.45 -6.38 7.60
CA GLU A 107 -19.62 -6.09 8.43
C GLU A 107 -20.94 -6.44 7.72
N GLY A 108 -21.07 -6.05 6.44
CA GLY A 108 -22.25 -6.36 5.63
C GLY A 108 -22.44 -7.86 5.46
N TRP A 109 -21.36 -8.60 5.17
CA TRP A 109 -21.41 -10.05 5.06
C TRP A 109 -21.81 -10.75 6.36
N ALA A 110 -21.49 -10.20 7.53
CA ALA A 110 -21.99 -10.74 8.80
C ALA A 110 -23.52 -10.63 8.90
N VAL A 111 -24.10 -9.53 8.43
CA VAL A 111 -25.57 -9.35 8.40
C VAL A 111 -26.21 -10.33 7.41
N GLU A 112 -25.65 -10.48 6.21
CA GLU A 112 -26.16 -11.44 5.23
C GLU A 112 -26.03 -12.89 5.72
N SER A 113 -24.94 -13.20 6.42
CA SER A 113 -24.76 -14.52 7.06
C SER A 113 -25.79 -14.76 8.17
N ALA A 114 -26.11 -13.74 8.98
CA ALA A 114 -27.17 -13.86 9.99
C ALA A 114 -28.56 -14.09 9.35
N LYS A 115 -28.84 -13.43 8.21
CA LYS A 115 -30.05 -13.67 7.43
C LYS A 115 -30.10 -15.11 6.90
N GLN A 116 -29.01 -15.60 6.33
CA GLN A 116 -28.89 -16.97 5.86
C GLN A 116 -29.09 -17.97 7.01
N HIS A 117 -28.46 -17.74 8.16
CA HIS A 117 -28.60 -18.58 9.35
C HIS A 117 -30.05 -18.67 9.84
N ALA A 118 -30.80 -17.57 9.72
CA ALA A 118 -32.24 -17.52 10.02
C ALA A 118 -33.14 -18.11 8.91
N GLY A 119 -32.58 -18.80 7.92
CA GLY A 119 -33.32 -19.43 6.82
C GLY A 119 -33.84 -18.46 5.75
N LYS A 120 -33.34 -17.22 5.71
CA LYS A 120 -33.70 -16.26 4.67
C LYS A 120 -32.79 -16.43 3.46
N SER A 121 -33.32 -16.17 2.26
CA SER A 121 -32.49 -16.07 1.06
C SER A 121 -31.57 -14.85 1.20
N ALA A 122 -30.26 -15.10 1.26
CA ALA A 122 -29.22 -14.09 1.41
C ALA A 122 -27.95 -14.57 0.71
N GLU A 123 -27.24 -13.63 0.08
CA GLU A 123 -25.97 -13.91 -0.60
C GLU A 123 -24.83 -13.77 0.41
N VAL A 124 -24.14 -14.87 0.66
CA VAL A 124 -22.98 -14.93 1.57
C VAL A 124 -21.69 -15.03 0.78
N PRO A 125 -20.58 -14.45 1.28
CA PRO A 125 -19.32 -14.47 0.56
C PRO A 125 -18.76 -15.88 0.42
N SER A 126 -18.08 -16.13 -0.70
CA SER A 126 -17.31 -17.35 -0.87
C SER A 126 -16.03 -17.36 -0.02
N LYS A 127 -15.34 -18.51 0.06
CA LYS A 127 -14.00 -18.60 0.67
C LYS A 127 -13.06 -17.56 0.10
N ARG A 128 -13.11 -17.45 -1.22
CA ARG A 128 -12.18 -16.65 -2.00
C ARG A 128 -12.38 -15.18 -1.72
N ASP A 129 -13.63 -14.74 -1.58
CA ASP A 129 -13.96 -13.35 -1.30
C ASP A 129 -13.47 -12.95 0.09
N VAL A 130 -13.71 -13.78 1.11
CA VAL A 130 -13.20 -13.54 2.46
C VAL A 130 -11.67 -13.52 2.49
N THR A 131 -11.02 -14.44 1.77
CA THR A 131 -9.55 -14.51 1.71
C THR A 131 -8.97 -13.27 1.02
N ALA A 132 -9.54 -12.85 -0.10
CA ALA A 132 -9.10 -11.66 -0.84
C ALA A 132 -9.27 -10.38 -0.01
N LEU A 133 -10.41 -10.24 0.69
CA LEU A 133 -10.65 -9.09 1.56
C LEU A 133 -9.67 -9.07 2.75
N GLN A 134 -9.36 -10.25 3.32
CA GLN A 134 -8.35 -10.36 4.37
C GLN A 134 -6.98 -9.89 3.88
N GLU A 135 -6.58 -10.29 2.68
CA GLU A 135 -5.29 -9.89 2.09
C GLU A 135 -5.22 -8.38 1.89
N GLN A 136 -6.31 -7.74 1.45
CA GLN A 136 -6.42 -6.28 1.32
C GLN A 136 -6.27 -5.59 2.69
N ALA A 137 -7.07 -5.99 3.68
CA ALA A 137 -7.01 -5.44 5.03
C ALA A 137 -5.63 -5.65 5.69
N ARG A 138 -4.98 -6.80 5.46
CA ARG A 138 -3.61 -7.06 5.95
C ARG A 138 -2.57 -6.22 5.22
N GLY A 139 -2.77 -5.93 3.94
CA GLY A 139 -1.95 -4.98 3.20
C GLY A 139 -2.00 -3.59 3.82
N HIS A 140 -3.17 -3.16 4.29
CA HIS A 140 -3.33 -1.89 5.00
C HIS A 140 -2.67 -1.86 6.37
N CYS A 141 -2.54 -3.02 7.02
CA CYS A 141 -2.03 -3.15 8.38
C CYS A 141 -0.58 -3.65 8.46
N SER A 142 0.13 -3.80 7.34
CA SER A 142 1.45 -4.46 7.30
C SER A 142 2.48 -3.79 8.20
N ASP A 143 2.47 -2.45 8.25
CA ASP A 143 3.46 -1.69 9.03
C ASP A 143 2.98 -1.39 10.46
N SER A 144 1.75 -1.78 10.79
CA SER A 144 1.10 -1.44 12.06
C SER A 144 1.51 -2.35 13.23
N GLY A 145 2.10 -3.52 12.94
CA GLY A 145 2.36 -4.59 13.91
C GLY A 145 1.10 -5.34 14.38
N VAL A 146 -0.08 -5.04 13.82
CA VAL A 146 -1.35 -5.69 14.13
C VAL A 146 -1.78 -6.54 12.95
N THR A 147 -2.08 -7.82 13.20
CA THR A 147 -2.61 -8.71 12.16
C THR A 147 -4.13 -8.71 12.19
N VAL A 148 -4.76 -8.33 11.08
CA VAL A 148 -6.19 -8.49 10.86
C VAL A 148 -6.47 -9.87 10.27
N SER A 149 -7.33 -10.64 10.92
CA SER A 149 -7.75 -11.98 10.50
C SER A 149 -9.26 -12.00 10.29
N MET A 150 -9.70 -12.41 9.10
CA MET A 150 -11.09 -12.51 8.69
C MET A 150 -11.46 -13.99 8.49
N PRO A 151 -11.98 -14.67 9.53
CA PRO A 151 -12.51 -16.01 9.37
C PRO A 151 -13.76 -16.02 8.50
N ARG A 152 -14.16 -17.20 8.05
CA ARG A 152 -15.35 -17.38 7.23
C ARG A 152 -16.59 -17.39 8.11
N PHE A 153 -17.71 -16.93 7.57
CA PHE A 153 -18.99 -17.07 8.25
C PHE A 153 -19.57 -18.46 8.02
N GLY A 154 -20.27 -19.01 9.02
CA GLY A 154 -21.07 -20.22 8.88
C GLY A 154 -20.42 -21.56 9.22
N ASN A 155 -19.15 -21.59 9.66
CA ASN A 155 -18.32 -22.79 9.90
C ASN A 155 -18.16 -23.72 8.67
#